data_AF-A0AAT9I526-F1
#
_entry.id   AF-A0AAT9I526-F1
#
_cell.length_a   1.000
_cell.length_b   1.000
_cell.length_c   1.000
_cell.angle_alpha   90.00
_cell.angle_beta   90.00
_cell.angle_gamma   90.00
#
_symmetry.space_group_name_H-M   'P 1'
#
loop_
_entity.id
_entity.type
_entity.pdbx_description
1 polymer ?
#
loop_
_entity_poly.entity_id
_entity_poly.type
_entity_poly.pdbx_seq_one_letter_code
_entity_poly.pdbx_strand_id
1 'polypeptide(L)'
;MEQNKDHWENVYNTKSSSEVSWTQEVPRTSLDIILSCNVPKTARIIDIGSGDSKLVDFLLEAGFTNITVLDISTKALERAKLRLGEKAALVKWLVQDVI
;
A
#
# COMPACT_ATOMS: atom_id res chain seq x y z
N MET A 1 -8.01 19.64 -2.81
CA MET A 1 -6.98 19.07 -1.91
C MET A 1 -7.64 18.53 -0.65
N GLU A 2 -8.24 19.37 0.20
CA GLU A 2 -8.85 18.92 1.48
C GLU A 2 -10.06 17.99 1.28
N GLN A 3 -10.96 18.31 0.33
CA GLN A 3 -12.12 17.45 0.01
C GLN A 3 -11.77 16.03 -0.46
N ASN A 4 -10.66 15.85 -1.19
CA ASN A 4 -10.24 14.51 -1.66
C ASN A 4 -9.71 13.67 -0.50
N LYS A 5 -8.95 14.30 0.39
CA LYS A 5 -8.45 13.66 1.60
C LYS A 5 -9.61 13.24 2.49
N ASP A 6 -10.54 14.14 2.77
CA ASP A 6 -11.71 13.85 3.63
C ASP A 6 -12.58 12.73 3.05
N HIS A 7 -12.77 12.71 1.73
CA HIS A 7 -13.50 11.65 1.05
C HIS A 7 -12.85 10.27 1.28
N TRP A 8 -11.56 10.13 0.97
CA TRP A 8 -10.86 8.86 1.12
C TRP A 8 -10.71 8.44 2.57
N GLU A 9 -10.44 9.38 3.47
CA GLU A 9 -10.42 9.14 4.91
C GLU A 9 -11.77 8.60 5.40
N ASN A 10 -12.89 9.16 4.94
CA ASN A 10 -14.22 8.67 5.27
C ASN A 10 -14.49 7.26 4.71
N VAL A 11 -14.10 6.99 3.46
CA VAL A 11 -14.22 5.64 2.86
C VAL A 11 -13.47 4.61 3.69
N TYR A 12 -12.22 4.88 4.06
CA TYR A 12 -11.42 3.97 4.89
C TYR A 12 -11.81 3.97 6.37
N ASN A 13 -12.66 4.89 6.84
CA ASN A 13 -13.26 4.77 8.17
C ASN A 13 -14.54 3.94 8.16
N THR A 14 -15.31 3.96 7.08
CA THR A 14 -16.67 3.42 7.04
C THR A 14 -16.79 2.08 6.31
N LYS A 15 -15.90 1.77 5.37
CA LYS A 15 -15.96 0.55 4.57
C LYS A 15 -14.80 -0.39 4.88
N SER A 16 -15.07 -1.68 4.90
CA SER A 16 -14.07 -2.76 4.92
C SER A 16 -13.57 -3.09 3.51
N SER A 17 -12.46 -3.83 3.41
CA SER A 17 -11.88 -4.24 2.14
C SER A 17 -12.83 -5.12 1.30
N SER A 18 -13.76 -5.85 1.94
CA SER A 18 -14.79 -6.66 1.27
C SER A 18 -15.96 -5.84 0.70
N GLU A 19 -16.11 -4.58 1.11
CA GLU A 19 -17.17 -3.69 0.63
C GLU A 19 -16.73 -2.82 -0.55
N VAL A 20 -15.51 -3.05 -1.05
CA VAL A 20 -14.89 -2.31 -2.14
C VAL A 20 -14.25 -3.27 -3.15
N SER A 21 -14.25 -2.90 -4.43
CA SER A 21 -13.89 -3.82 -5.52
C SER A 21 -12.45 -3.66 -6.03
N TRP A 22 -11.68 -2.72 -5.47
CA TRP A 22 -10.35 -2.34 -5.96
C TRP A 22 -9.20 -2.99 -5.17
N THR A 23 -9.49 -3.98 -4.34
CA THR A 23 -8.48 -4.77 -3.63
C THR A 23 -8.54 -6.22 -4.04
N GLN A 24 -7.41 -6.91 -3.96
CA GLN A 24 -7.29 -8.33 -4.23
C GLN A 24 -6.58 -8.99 -3.04
N GLU A 25 -6.99 -10.21 -2.70
CA GLU A 25 -6.33 -10.96 -1.63
C GLU A 25 -4.86 -11.25 -1.97
N VAL A 26 -4.58 -11.53 -3.25
CA VAL A 26 -3.24 -11.64 -3.80
C VAL A 26 -3.17 -10.75 -5.05
N PRO A 27 -2.36 -9.67 -5.06
CA PRO A 27 -2.21 -8.76 -6.21
C PRO A 27 -1.27 -9.37 -7.26
N ARG A 28 -1.64 -10.55 -7.77
CA ARG A 28 -0.76 -11.43 -8.57
C ARG A 28 -0.21 -10.76 -9.82
N THR A 29 -1.06 -10.09 -10.60
CA THR A 29 -0.64 -9.44 -11.84
C THR A 29 0.42 -8.36 -11.59
N SER A 30 0.20 -7.48 -10.63
CA SER A 30 1.16 -6.43 -10.28
C SER A 30 2.47 -7.01 -9.75
N LEU A 31 2.38 -8.03 -8.89
CA LEU A 31 3.55 -8.72 -8.35
C LEU A 31 4.38 -9.39 -9.46
N ASP A 32 3.73 -10.13 -10.36
CA ASP A 32 4.39 -10.81 -11.47
C ASP A 32 5.10 -9.80 -12.40
N ILE A 33 4.46 -8.66 -12.69
CA ILE A 33 5.08 -7.57 -13.47
C ILE A 33 6.32 -7.04 -12.77
N ILE A 34 6.24 -6.71 -11.48
CA ILE A 34 7.38 -6.18 -10.70
C ILE A 34 8.52 -7.20 -10.64
N LEU A 35 8.22 -8.48 -10.43
CA LEU A 35 9.22 -9.55 -10.43
C LEU A 35 9.87 -9.73 -11.81
N SER A 36 9.11 -9.58 -12.89
CA SER A 36 9.62 -9.69 -14.27
C SER A 36 10.62 -8.59 -14.64
N CYS A 37 10.58 -7.44 -13.97
CA CYS A 37 11.57 -6.37 -14.15
C CYS A 37 12.99 -6.78 -13.71
N ASN A 38 13.13 -7.89 -12.95
CA ASN A 38 14.39 -8.46 -12.49
C ASN A 38 15.34 -7.43 -11.84
N VAL A 39 14.77 -6.51 -11.07
CA VAL A 39 15.52 -5.50 -10.33
C VAL A 39 16.08 -6.10 -9.03
N PRO A 40 17.21 -5.57 -8.50
CA PRO A 40 17.74 -6.01 -7.21
C PRO A 40 16.70 -5.86 -6.10
N LYS A 41 16.80 -6.70 -5.05
CA LYS A 41 15.91 -6.61 -3.87
C LYS A 41 16.07 -5.31 -3.08
N THR A 42 17.16 -4.59 -3.31
CA THR A 42 17.44 -3.25 -2.77
C THR A 42 16.89 -2.11 -3.62
N ALA A 43 16.24 -2.42 -4.76
CA ALA A 43 15.62 -1.40 -5.61
C ALA A 43 14.59 -0.60 -4.83
N ARG A 44 14.54 0.71 -5.11
CA ARG A 44 13.56 1.62 -4.52
C ARG A 44 12.22 1.41 -5.21
N ILE A 45 11.21 1.00 -4.45
CA ILE A 45 9.84 0.82 -4.92
C ILE A 45 8.95 1.78 -4.15
N ILE A 46 8.06 2.48 -4.86
CA ILE A 46 7.00 3.28 -4.25
C ILE A 46 5.63 2.79 -4.73
N ASP A 47 4.76 2.46 -3.79
CA ASP A 47 3.36 2.12 -4.03
C ASP A 47 2.50 3.37 -3.76
N ILE A 48 1.91 3.92 -4.82
CA ILE A 48 1.18 5.20 -4.80
C ILE A 48 -0.31 4.91 -4.84
N GLY A 49 -1.07 5.50 -3.91
CA GLY A 49 -2.49 5.21 -3.78
C GLY A 49 -2.75 3.78 -3.31
N SER A 50 -1.85 3.28 -2.45
CA SER A 50 -1.83 1.90 -1.98
C SER A 50 -3.14 1.45 -1.32
N GLY A 51 -3.88 2.38 -0.71
CA GLY A 51 -5.11 2.10 -0.02
C GLY A 51 -4.98 0.99 1.01
N ASP A 52 -5.86 0.00 0.91
CA ASP A 52 -5.81 -1.23 1.70
C ASP A 52 -5.30 -2.44 0.88
N SER A 53 -4.53 -2.17 -0.18
CA SER A 53 -3.87 -3.19 -0.99
C SER A 53 -2.89 -4.02 -0.14
N LYS A 54 -2.71 -5.29 -0.52
CA LYS A 54 -1.72 -6.18 0.07
C LYS A 54 -0.39 -6.21 -0.69
N LEU A 55 -0.18 -5.32 -1.68
CA LEU A 55 1.03 -5.35 -2.50
C LEU A 55 2.30 -5.22 -1.66
N VAL A 56 2.31 -4.31 -0.69
CA VAL A 56 3.44 -4.16 0.26
C VAL A 56 3.74 -5.45 1.03
N ASP A 57 2.72 -6.19 1.44
CA ASP A 57 2.85 -7.48 2.14
C ASP A 57 3.64 -8.47 1.26
N PHE A 58 3.24 -8.63 0.00
CA PHE A 58 3.90 -9.54 -0.93
C PHE A 58 5.28 -9.05 -1.40
N LEU A 59 5.51 -7.74 -1.48
CA LEU A 59 6.83 -7.20 -1.80
C LEU A 59 7.84 -7.49 -0.67
N LEU A 60 7.41 -7.34 0.59
CA LEU A 60 8.23 -7.74 1.75
C LEU A 60 8.51 -9.24 1.74
N GLU A 61 7.50 -10.07 1.47
CA GLU A 61 7.67 -11.53 1.36
C GLU A 61 8.59 -11.94 0.20
N ALA A 62 8.54 -11.21 -0.92
CA ALA A 62 9.46 -11.38 -2.04
C ALA A 62 10.89 -10.86 -1.76
N GLY A 63 11.14 -10.33 -0.56
CA GLY A 63 12.45 -9.92 -0.06
C GLY A 63 12.87 -8.49 -0.43
N PHE A 64 11.97 -7.66 -0.95
CA PHE A 64 12.30 -6.26 -1.22
C PHE A 64 12.47 -5.47 0.08
N THR A 65 13.50 -4.62 0.14
CA THR A 65 13.90 -3.95 1.40
C THR A 65 13.75 -2.44 1.39
N ASN A 66 13.49 -1.83 0.22
CA ASN A 66 13.40 -0.38 0.08
C ASN A 66 12.03 0.02 -0.50
N ILE A 67 11.00 -0.21 0.31
CA ILE A 67 9.60 0.00 -0.07
C ILE A 67 9.10 1.27 0.60
N THR A 68 8.51 2.15 -0.19
CA THR A 68 7.72 3.29 0.27
C THR A 68 6.26 3.08 -0.10
N VAL A 69 5.36 3.35 0.82
CA VAL A 69 3.92 3.29 0.61
C VAL A 69 3.35 4.68 0.83
N LEU A 70 2.61 5.17 -0.16
CA LEU A 70 1.99 6.49 -0.16
C LEU A 70 0.48 6.35 -0.35
N ASP A 71 -0.28 7.02 0.51
CA ASP A 71 -1.71 7.21 0.32
C ASP A 71 -2.14 8.58 0.85
N ILE A 72 -3.22 9.12 0.30
CA ILE A 72 -3.79 10.38 0.78
C ILE A 72 -4.51 10.20 2.13
N SER A 73 -5.00 8.98 2.40
CA SER A 73 -5.69 8.63 3.64
C SER A 73 -4.73 8.11 4.70
N THR A 74 -4.75 8.75 5.88
CA THR A 74 -4.07 8.23 7.06
C THR A 74 -4.65 6.88 7.46
N LYS A 75 -5.98 6.75 7.41
CA LYS A 75 -6.68 5.54 7.82
C LYS A 75 -6.32 4.31 6.99
N ALA A 76 -6.14 4.49 5.68
CA ALA A 76 -5.65 3.42 4.80
C ALA A 76 -4.30 2.87 5.29
N LEU A 77 -3.34 3.77 5.54
CA LEU A 77 -2.00 3.37 5.99
C LEU A 77 -2.01 2.76 7.39
N GLU A 78 -2.87 3.24 8.30
CA GLU A 78 -3.03 2.62 9.63
C GLU A 78 -3.51 1.16 9.53
N ARG A 79 -4.48 0.87 8.65
CA ARG A 79 -4.95 -0.51 8.41
C ARG A 79 -3.83 -1.39 7.87
N ALA A 80 -3.06 -0.89 6.90
CA ALA A 80 -1.91 -1.61 6.36
C ALA A 80 -0.83 -1.88 7.42
N LYS A 81 -0.50 -0.88 8.23
CA LYS A 81 0.45 -1.03 9.35
C LYS A 81 -0.03 -2.05 10.38
N LEU A 82 -1.31 -1.99 10.78
CA LEU A 82 -1.89 -2.93 11.74
C LEU A 82 -1.83 -4.37 11.22
N ARG A 83 -2.16 -4.58 9.94
CA ARG A 83 -2.07 -5.89 9.29
C ARG A 83 -0.64 -6.42 9.23
N LEU A 84 0.33 -5.58 8.91
CA LEU A 84 1.75 -5.96 8.82
C LEU A 84 2.41 -6.18 10.18
N GLY A 85 1.84 -5.64 11.27
CA GLY A 85 2.43 -5.73 12.60
C GLY A 85 3.84 -5.15 12.64
N GLU A 86 4.80 -5.88 13.23
CA GLU A 86 6.20 -5.44 13.35
C GLU A 86 6.87 -5.19 11.99
N LYS A 87 6.45 -5.90 10.93
CA LYS A 87 6.99 -5.70 9.58
C LYS A 87 6.71 -4.30 9.03
N ALA A 88 5.73 -3.58 9.58
CA ALA A 88 5.46 -2.20 9.19
C ALA A 88 6.67 -1.26 9.41
N ALA A 89 7.57 -1.60 10.33
CA ALA A 89 8.81 -0.85 10.56
C ALA A 89 9.82 -0.95 9.39
N LEU A 90 9.66 -1.93 8.51
CA LEU A 90 10.51 -2.14 7.33
C LEU A 90 10.10 -1.28 6.13
N VAL A 91 8.98 -0.55 6.24
CA VAL A 91 8.36 0.20 5.16
C VAL A 91 8.37 1.69 5.49
N LYS A 92 8.66 2.53 4.51
CA LYS A 92 8.49 3.98 4.64
C LYS A 92 7.05 4.35 4.30
N TRP A 93 6.38 5.10 5.17
CA TRP A 93 4.97 5.46 5.00
C TRP A 93 4.82 6.96 4.77
N LEU A 94 4.06 7.37 3.77
CA LEU A 94 3.81 8.77 3.42
C LEU A 94 2.31 9.03 3.32
N VAL A 95 1.78 9.91 4.17
CA VAL A 95 0.43 10.43 4.02
C VAL A 95 0.50 11.71 3.19
N GLN A 96 0.21 11.62 1.90
CA GLN A 96 0.34 12.76 0.99
C GLN A 96 -0.58 12.63 -0.21
N ASP A 97 -1.03 13.78 -0.72
CA ASP A 97 -1.57 13.88 -2.07
C ASP A 97 -0.41 13.76 -3.08
N VAL A 98 -0.65 13.05 -4.18
CA VAL A 98 0.36 12.86 -5.24
C VAL A 98 0.36 14.02 -6.25
N ILE A 99 -0.68 14.85 -6.23
CA ILE A 99 -0.87 16.00 -7.12
C ILE A 99 -0.35 17.29 -6.48
#